data_AF-G0QJT4-F1
#
_entry.id   AF-G0QJT4-F1
#
_cell.length_a   1.000
_cell.length_b   1.000
_cell.length_c   1.000
_cell.angle_alpha   90.00
_cell.angle_beta   90.00
_cell.angle_gamma   90.00
#
_symmetry.space_group_name_H-M   'P 1'
#
loop_
_entity.id
_entity.type
_entity.pdbx_description
1 polymer ?
#
loop_
_entity_poly.entity_id
_entity_poly.type
_entity_poly.pdbx_seq_one_letter_code
_entity_poly.pdbx_strand_id
1 'polypeptide(L)'
;MMGISWGGFNALQIAFYNPKPLKAIVSIDSTDDRYEDDIHYKGGCLLNDNNYWAFIMLAYSSRPPDPLLLPQNWKDIWKERLQNNPLLIETWLNHQYKDDYWKHGSICENYDNIKCAVYLVGGWKDSYFNTVFRMLQNLKCCPKKALIGPWNHKYPHFAKPGPRIGFLQEVLRWWDQWLKKKDTNITKEPLCTVYLQEYQRPQGYYENIPGEWILENEWPSQNIYQKIYYLNNSNKLQDQELQSEQFIQINTLQNNGLYCGEFCAWGDGERHPLNQIIDDSKSVLFDGDVLQQDFVVFGQPILKVSLKSNKNKAYLIIRLCEVSQQGNKQESTRISYGLLNLTHYKSNQQPEYLEIDQTYEIQIKLNNIAHKFQKGNFIRVALSTTYWPLVWPLAENPILTINLNDSKLFLPQRTILQGQKQNKFQQPEISKPLEII
;
A
#
# COMPACT_ATOMS: atom_id res chain seq x y z
N MET A 1 11.79 19.67 -6.76
CA MET A 1 12.39 18.33 -7.01
C MET A 1 11.29 17.35 -7.35
N MET A 2 11.59 16.30 -8.09
CA MET A 2 10.59 15.29 -8.45
C MET A 2 11.25 13.93 -8.64
N GLY A 3 10.51 12.88 -8.34
CA GLY A 3 10.91 11.53 -8.69
C GLY A 3 9.83 10.52 -8.32
N ILE A 4 9.99 9.33 -8.88
CA ILE A 4 9.26 8.13 -8.51
C ILE A 4 10.12 7.25 -7.63
N SER A 5 9.51 6.47 -6.73
CA SER A 5 10.24 5.52 -5.90
C SER A 5 11.31 6.24 -5.08
N TRP A 6 12.52 5.69 -5.01
CA TRP A 6 13.71 6.34 -4.43
C TRP A 6 13.86 7.83 -4.76
N GLY A 7 13.55 8.26 -5.99
CA GLY A 7 13.59 9.67 -6.37
C GLY A 7 12.53 10.53 -5.65
N GLY A 8 11.35 9.96 -5.41
CA GLY A 8 10.30 10.56 -4.57
C GLY A 8 10.70 10.59 -3.09
N PHE A 9 11.32 9.52 -2.59
CA PHE A 9 11.82 9.45 -1.21
C PHE A 9 12.84 10.57 -0.97
N ASN A 10 13.80 10.72 -1.88
CA ASN A 10 14.81 11.78 -1.82
C ASN A 10 14.18 13.17 -1.90
N ALA A 11 13.15 13.37 -2.73
CA ALA A 11 12.44 14.65 -2.79
C ALA A 11 11.78 15.00 -1.45
N LEU A 12 11.18 14.02 -0.77
CA LEU A 12 10.60 14.19 0.56
C LEU A 12 11.68 14.43 1.64
N GLN A 13 12.74 13.65 1.64
CA GLN A 13 13.87 13.78 2.58
C GLN A 13 14.55 15.13 2.46
N ILE A 14 14.81 15.62 1.24
CA ILE A 14 15.35 16.97 1.06
C ILE A 14 14.33 18.04 1.47
N ALA A 15 13.03 17.83 1.23
CA ALA A 15 12.00 18.75 1.70
C ALA A 15 11.93 18.83 3.23
N PHE A 16 12.20 17.74 3.93
CA PHE A 16 12.27 17.70 5.39
C PHE A 16 13.43 18.52 5.95
N TYR A 17 14.56 18.64 5.24
CA TYR A 17 15.62 19.57 5.64
C TYR A 17 15.26 21.05 5.42
N ASN A 18 14.12 21.34 4.78
CA ASN A 18 13.60 22.68 4.53
C ASN A 18 14.62 23.68 3.95
N PRO A 19 15.38 23.33 2.89
CA PRO A 19 16.33 24.26 2.31
C PRO A 19 15.59 25.45 1.68
N LYS A 20 15.99 26.68 2.04
CA LYS A 20 15.34 27.93 1.59
C LYS A 20 15.04 28.00 0.07
N PRO A 21 15.91 27.49 -0.84
CA PRO A 21 15.63 27.53 -2.28
C PRO A 21 14.51 26.57 -2.74
N LEU A 22 14.18 25.51 -2.00
CA LEU A 22 13.19 24.53 -2.43
C LEU A 22 11.76 25.07 -2.25
N LYS A 23 11.06 25.30 -3.36
CA LYS A 23 9.70 25.87 -3.34
C LYS A 23 8.59 24.84 -3.53
N ALA A 24 8.87 23.76 -4.25
CA ALA A 24 7.90 22.71 -4.49
C ALA A 24 8.57 21.36 -4.80
N ILE A 25 7.84 20.28 -4.50
CA ILE A 25 8.17 18.92 -4.89
C ILE A 25 6.96 18.19 -5.51
N VAL A 26 7.25 17.13 -6.27
CA VAL A 26 6.28 16.12 -6.71
C VAL A 26 6.86 14.76 -6.31
N SER A 27 6.23 14.09 -5.35
CA SER A 27 6.65 12.77 -4.88
C SER A 27 5.70 11.71 -5.39
N ILE A 28 6.22 10.73 -6.13
CA ILE A 28 5.41 9.68 -6.77
C ILE A 28 5.80 8.33 -6.18
N ASP A 29 4.81 7.52 -5.81
CA ASP A 29 4.97 6.13 -5.35
C ASP A 29 6.13 5.99 -4.34
N SER A 30 6.03 6.76 -3.25
CA SER A 30 7.07 6.94 -2.25
C SER A 30 6.56 6.74 -0.83
N THR A 31 7.46 6.48 0.13
CA THR A 31 7.10 6.37 1.55
C THR A 31 7.51 7.56 2.41
N ASP A 32 6.74 7.80 3.48
CA ASP A 32 7.07 8.65 4.61
C ASP A 32 7.65 7.86 5.80
N ASP A 33 7.53 6.53 5.79
CA ASP A 33 8.02 5.62 6.82
C ASP A 33 8.79 4.46 6.18
N ARG A 34 10.12 4.48 6.34
CA ARG A 34 11.03 3.48 5.75
C ARG A 34 10.91 2.10 6.37
N TYR A 35 10.27 1.99 7.54
CA TYR A 35 10.06 0.71 8.22
C TYR A 35 8.70 0.11 7.86
N GLU A 36 7.60 0.86 8.02
CA GLU A 36 6.25 0.28 8.01
C GLU A 36 5.62 0.10 6.62
N ASP A 37 6.00 0.94 5.65
CA ASP A 37 5.43 0.95 4.31
C ASP A 37 6.54 1.06 3.27
N ASP A 38 7.55 0.20 3.43
CA ASP A 38 8.57 0.00 2.42
C ASP A 38 8.79 -1.48 2.16
N ILE A 39 9.60 -1.79 1.17
CA ILE A 39 9.95 -3.17 0.77
C ILE A 39 10.60 -4.00 1.89
N HIS A 40 10.94 -3.40 3.03
CA HIS A 40 11.64 -4.07 4.13
C HIS A 40 10.66 -4.76 5.07
N TYR A 41 9.80 -4.00 5.73
CA TYR A 41 8.87 -4.49 6.74
C TYR A 41 7.46 -3.94 6.49
N LYS A 42 6.45 -4.68 6.94
CA LYS A 42 5.05 -4.23 6.99
C LYS A 42 4.34 -4.88 8.15
N GLY A 43 3.77 -4.07 9.04
CA GLY A 43 3.16 -4.55 10.28
C GLY A 43 4.14 -5.34 11.16
N GLY A 44 5.44 -5.02 11.11
CA GLY A 44 6.49 -5.79 11.79
C GLY A 44 6.82 -7.16 11.17
N CYS A 45 6.22 -7.52 10.03
CA CYS A 45 6.58 -8.70 9.25
C CYS A 45 7.68 -8.35 8.25
N LEU A 46 8.70 -9.20 8.12
CA LEU A 46 9.69 -9.06 7.04
C LEU A 46 9.06 -9.43 5.69
N LEU A 47 9.16 -8.52 4.72
CA LEU A 47 8.74 -8.76 3.35
C LEU A 47 9.85 -9.46 2.55
N ASN A 48 9.48 -10.38 1.66
CA ASN A 48 10.47 -10.99 0.77
C ASN A 48 11.05 -9.99 -0.26
N ASP A 49 10.37 -8.88 -0.53
CA ASP A 49 10.90 -7.78 -1.35
C ASP A 49 12.19 -7.17 -0.76
N ASN A 50 12.42 -7.28 0.56
CA ASN A 50 13.66 -6.89 1.20
C ASN A 50 14.87 -7.60 0.57
N ASN A 51 14.70 -8.91 0.36
CA ASN A 51 15.72 -9.76 -0.23
C ASN A 51 15.88 -9.47 -1.72
N TYR A 52 14.77 -9.41 -2.45
CA TYR A 52 14.76 -9.11 -3.88
C TYR A 52 15.49 -7.80 -4.19
N TRP A 53 15.16 -6.73 -3.46
CA TRP A 53 15.77 -5.42 -3.68
C TRP A 53 17.23 -5.35 -3.29
N ALA A 54 17.64 -6.03 -2.21
CA ALA A 54 19.03 -6.05 -1.79
C ALA A 54 19.93 -6.65 -2.90
N PHE A 55 19.46 -7.72 -3.56
CA PHE A 55 20.19 -8.31 -4.68
C PHE A 55 20.19 -7.43 -5.93
N ILE A 56 19.11 -6.72 -6.21
CA ILE A 56 19.08 -5.71 -7.28
C ILE A 56 20.14 -4.63 -7.00
N MET A 57 20.14 -4.06 -5.80
CA MET A 57 21.10 -3.00 -5.41
C MET A 57 22.54 -3.50 -5.45
N LEU A 58 22.79 -4.75 -5.01
CA LEU A 58 24.10 -5.39 -5.11
C LEU A 58 24.54 -5.49 -6.59
N ALA A 59 23.66 -5.94 -7.49
CA ALA A 59 23.96 -6.06 -8.90
C ALA A 59 24.24 -4.69 -9.57
N TYR A 60 23.46 -3.66 -9.25
CA TYR A 60 23.69 -2.30 -9.76
C TYR A 60 25.00 -1.69 -9.23
N SER A 61 25.24 -1.78 -7.92
CA SER A 61 26.41 -1.17 -7.27
C SER A 61 27.72 -1.84 -7.67
N SER A 62 27.64 -3.11 -8.10
CA SER A 62 28.78 -3.90 -8.57
C SER A 62 29.20 -3.61 -10.02
N ARG A 63 28.50 -2.73 -10.75
CA ARG A 63 28.86 -2.42 -12.14
C ARG A 63 30.18 -1.64 -12.22
N PRO A 64 31.06 -1.96 -13.19
CA PRO A 64 32.26 -1.17 -13.42
C PRO A 64 31.88 0.25 -13.86
N PRO A 65 32.72 1.25 -13.58
CA PRO A 65 32.58 2.54 -14.23
C PRO A 65 32.82 2.39 -15.74
N ASP A 66 32.28 3.32 -16.53
CA ASP A 66 32.47 3.33 -17.98
C ASP A 66 33.96 3.50 -18.33
N PRO A 67 34.61 2.52 -19.00
CA PRO A 67 36.00 2.62 -19.40
C PRO A 67 36.29 3.81 -20.33
N LEU A 68 35.30 4.34 -21.04
CA LEU A 68 35.47 5.54 -21.87
C LEU A 68 35.62 6.81 -21.03
N LEU A 69 35.02 6.84 -19.84
CA LEU A 69 35.13 7.96 -18.90
C LEU A 69 36.39 7.85 -18.03
N LEU A 70 36.84 6.63 -17.71
CA LEU A 70 38.00 6.36 -16.84
C LEU A 70 39.00 5.34 -17.44
N PRO A 71 39.57 5.62 -18.63
CA PRO A 71 40.31 4.61 -19.41
C PRO A 71 41.57 4.07 -18.73
N GLN A 72 42.19 4.86 -17.86
CA GLN A 72 43.47 4.50 -17.25
C GLN A 72 43.35 3.57 -16.04
N ASN A 73 42.26 3.65 -15.26
CA ASN A 73 42.16 3.00 -13.96
C ASN A 73 40.77 2.46 -13.62
N TRP A 74 39.82 2.39 -14.57
CA TRP A 74 38.46 1.88 -14.34
C TRP A 74 38.44 0.53 -13.61
N LYS A 75 39.40 -0.37 -13.93
CA LYS A 75 39.45 -1.72 -13.38
C LYS A 75 39.88 -1.74 -11.92
N ASP A 76 40.84 -0.89 -11.54
CA ASP A 76 41.31 -0.80 -10.15
C ASP A 76 40.24 -0.14 -9.28
N ILE A 77 39.62 0.95 -9.76
CA ILE A 77 38.45 1.58 -9.11
C ILE A 77 37.32 0.57 -8.95
N TRP A 78 37.05 -0.23 -9.98
CA TRP A 78 36.00 -1.25 -9.92
C TRP A 78 36.28 -2.29 -8.84
N LYS A 79 37.51 -2.83 -8.79
CA LYS A 79 37.92 -3.80 -7.77
C LYS A 79 37.83 -3.22 -6.35
N GLU A 80 38.31 -1.99 -6.16
CA GLU A 80 38.20 -1.29 -4.88
C GLU A 80 36.74 -1.15 -4.46
N ARG A 81 35.86 -0.72 -5.38
CA ARG A 81 34.42 -0.62 -5.13
C ARG A 81 33.80 -1.96 -4.79
N LEU A 82 34.16 -3.05 -5.49
CA LEU A 82 33.66 -4.39 -5.17
C LEU A 82 34.08 -4.86 -3.78
N GLN A 83 35.34 -4.62 -3.39
CA GLN A 83 35.86 -4.98 -2.06
C GLN A 83 35.18 -4.21 -0.94
N ASN A 84 34.75 -2.97 -1.20
CA ASN A 84 34.11 -2.10 -0.22
C ASN A 84 32.58 -2.01 -0.38
N ASN A 85 31.97 -2.78 -1.29
CA ASN A 85 30.54 -2.71 -1.54
C ASN A 85 29.77 -3.34 -0.37
N PRO A 86 28.86 -2.62 0.31
CA PRO A 86 28.12 -3.18 1.42
C PRO A 86 27.15 -4.28 0.96
N LEU A 87 27.02 -5.33 1.78
CA LEU A 87 25.99 -6.34 1.62
C LEU A 87 24.70 -5.88 2.32
N LEU A 88 23.87 -5.11 1.61
CA LEU A 88 22.70 -4.45 2.18
C LEU A 88 21.70 -5.40 2.86
N ILE A 89 21.56 -6.64 2.36
CA ILE A 89 20.65 -7.63 2.98
C ILE A 89 21.04 -7.93 4.44
N GLU A 90 22.33 -8.03 4.75
CA GLU A 90 22.80 -8.26 6.11
C GLU A 90 22.45 -7.08 7.00
N THR A 91 22.67 -5.86 6.51
CA THR A 91 22.31 -4.64 7.24
C THR A 91 20.81 -4.61 7.55
N TRP A 92 19.97 -4.80 6.53
CA TRP A 92 18.52 -4.72 6.71
C TRP A 92 17.96 -5.83 7.59
N LEU A 93 18.51 -7.05 7.53
CA LEU A 93 18.11 -8.16 8.41
C LEU A 93 18.53 -7.97 9.88
N ASN A 94 19.58 -7.18 10.14
CA ASN A 94 20.00 -6.83 11.50
C ASN A 94 19.13 -5.72 12.11
N HIS A 95 18.52 -4.87 11.29
CA HIS A 95 17.61 -3.80 11.74
C HIS A 95 16.14 -4.26 11.75
N GLN A 96 15.81 -5.27 12.56
CA GLN A 96 14.45 -5.84 12.57
C GLN A 96 13.38 -4.97 13.23
N TYR A 97 13.79 -3.96 13.99
CA TYR A 97 12.89 -3.05 14.71
C TYR A 97 12.98 -1.65 14.11
N LYS A 98 12.00 -0.79 14.35
CA LYS A 98 12.04 0.62 13.93
C LYS A 98 13.01 1.42 14.82
N ASP A 99 14.29 1.14 14.68
CA ASP A 99 15.40 1.83 15.35
C ASP A 99 15.87 3.07 14.57
N ASP A 100 16.99 3.65 14.99
CA ASP A 100 17.53 4.89 14.43
C ASP A 100 17.91 4.76 12.95
N TYR A 101 18.22 3.55 12.47
CA TYR A 101 18.52 3.31 11.06
C TYR A 101 17.31 3.64 10.18
N TRP A 102 16.13 3.17 10.56
CA TRP A 102 14.90 3.44 9.81
C TRP A 102 14.36 4.85 10.04
N LYS A 103 14.44 5.34 11.28
CA LYS A 103 13.99 6.71 11.61
C LYS A 103 14.76 7.76 10.81
N HIS A 104 16.06 7.57 10.60
CA HIS A 104 16.90 8.50 9.84
C HIS A 104 16.32 8.81 8.44
N GLY A 105 15.79 7.81 7.75
CA GLY A 105 15.23 7.96 6.41
C GLY A 105 13.72 8.26 6.38
N SER A 106 13.07 8.38 7.54
CA SER A 106 11.62 8.50 7.66
C SER A 106 11.19 9.94 7.95
N ILE A 107 10.20 10.40 7.20
CA ILE A 107 9.65 11.77 7.27
C ILE A 107 8.55 11.86 8.31
N CYS A 108 7.92 10.72 8.61
CA CYS A 108 6.89 10.61 9.63
C CYS A 108 7.37 10.97 11.04
N GLU A 109 8.69 11.11 11.25
CA GLU A 109 9.28 11.57 12.50
C GLU A 109 8.96 13.05 12.81
N ASN A 110 8.79 13.90 11.78
CA ASN A 110 8.34 15.30 11.96
C ASN A 110 7.86 15.96 10.65
N TYR A 111 6.57 15.82 10.34
CA TYR A 111 5.98 16.44 9.15
C TYR A 111 6.07 17.98 9.11
N ASP A 112 6.15 18.65 10.27
CA ASP A 112 6.18 20.11 10.34
C ASP A 112 7.46 20.69 9.77
N ASN A 113 8.51 19.89 9.60
CA ASN A 113 9.75 20.36 8.97
C ASN A 113 9.54 20.71 7.49
N ILE A 114 8.56 20.10 6.81
CA ILE A 114 8.31 20.38 5.38
C ILE A 114 7.51 21.68 5.23
N LYS A 115 8.09 22.67 4.54
CA LYS A 115 7.44 23.96 4.26
C LYS A 115 7.19 24.24 2.78
N CYS A 116 7.89 23.56 1.88
CA CYS A 116 7.67 23.71 0.44
C CYS A 116 6.33 23.07 0.02
N ALA A 117 5.80 23.47 -1.14
CA ALA A 117 4.57 22.85 -1.65
C ALA A 117 4.80 21.37 -2.03
N VAL A 118 3.88 20.48 -1.66
CA VAL A 118 4.01 19.03 -1.89
C VAL A 118 2.88 18.50 -2.78
N TYR A 119 3.21 17.96 -3.95
CA TYR A 119 2.27 17.16 -4.73
C TYR A 119 2.58 15.67 -4.52
N LEU A 120 1.66 14.95 -3.90
CA LEU A 120 1.72 13.50 -3.67
C LEU A 120 1.01 12.79 -4.82
N VAL A 121 1.68 11.81 -5.43
CA VAL A 121 1.12 11.02 -6.53
C VAL A 121 1.28 9.55 -6.18
N GLY A 122 0.23 8.75 -6.37
CA GLY A 122 0.23 7.33 -6.07
C GLY A 122 -0.49 6.48 -7.12
N GLY A 123 -0.22 5.18 -7.10
CA GLY A 123 -0.96 4.17 -7.86
C GLY A 123 -1.68 3.15 -6.96
N TRP A 124 -2.92 2.78 -7.27
CA TRP A 124 -3.63 1.72 -6.53
C TRP A 124 -3.08 0.32 -6.76
N LYS A 125 -2.32 0.12 -7.83
CA LYS A 125 -1.60 -1.12 -8.12
C LYS A 125 -0.13 -1.02 -7.76
N ASP A 126 0.25 0.03 -7.04
CA ASP A 126 1.54 0.19 -6.39
C ASP A 126 1.50 -0.29 -4.92
N SER A 127 2.61 -0.23 -4.20
CA SER A 127 2.72 -0.57 -2.76
C SER A 127 2.69 0.63 -1.81
N TYR A 128 2.98 1.85 -2.28
CA TYR A 128 3.24 3.03 -1.43
C TYR A 128 2.04 3.97 -1.26
N PHE A 129 0.86 3.63 -1.79
CA PHE A 129 -0.31 4.52 -1.81
C PHE A 129 -0.83 4.91 -0.41
N ASN A 130 -0.56 4.14 0.64
CA ASN A 130 -0.94 4.49 2.02
C ASN A 130 -0.29 5.80 2.49
N THR A 131 0.95 6.04 2.07
CA THR A 131 1.74 7.24 2.39
C THR A 131 1.02 8.51 1.99
N VAL A 132 0.34 8.51 0.83
CA VAL A 132 -0.36 9.69 0.33
C VAL A 132 -1.37 10.18 1.36
N PHE A 133 -2.17 9.27 1.93
CA PHE A 133 -3.21 9.63 2.89
C PHE A 133 -2.65 10.00 4.27
N ARG A 134 -1.58 9.33 4.73
CA ARG A 134 -0.88 9.74 5.96
C ARG A 134 -0.29 11.14 5.83
N MET A 135 0.39 11.41 4.73
CA MET A 135 0.99 12.71 4.44
C MET A 135 -0.07 13.81 4.30
N LEU A 136 -1.18 13.54 3.60
CA LEU A 136 -2.33 14.46 3.56
C LEU A 136 -2.87 14.74 4.95
N GLN A 137 -2.99 13.73 5.81
CA GLN A 137 -3.49 13.92 7.16
C GLN A 137 -2.51 14.74 8.02
N ASN A 138 -1.19 14.52 7.91
CA ASN A 138 -0.21 15.06 8.85
C ASN A 138 0.51 16.34 8.38
N LEU A 139 0.64 16.60 7.07
CA LEU A 139 1.24 17.86 6.60
C LEU A 139 0.31 19.04 6.88
N LYS A 140 0.56 19.81 7.95
CA LYS A 140 -0.31 20.95 8.32
C LYS A 140 0.21 22.31 7.84
N CYS A 141 1.52 22.44 7.65
CA CYS A 141 2.17 23.75 7.47
C CYS A 141 2.57 24.08 6.02
N CYS A 142 2.13 23.31 5.03
CA CYS A 142 2.51 23.52 3.63
C CYS A 142 1.34 23.34 2.67
N PRO A 143 1.35 24.01 1.51
CA PRO A 143 0.45 23.69 0.41
C PRO A 143 0.66 22.24 0.00
N LYS A 144 -0.43 21.51 -0.21
CA LYS A 144 -0.37 20.09 -0.58
C LYS A 144 -1.51 19.73 -1.53
N LYS A 145 -1.26 18.72 -2.35
CA LYS A 145 -2.25 18.14 -3.28
C LYS A 145 -1.96 16.66 -3.45
N ALA A 146 -2.98 15.85 -3.72
CA ALA A 146 -2.85 14.43 -3.96
C ALA A 146 -3.55 13.98 -5.24
N LEU A 147 -2.93 13.02 -5.93
CA LEU A 147 -3.44 12.35 -7.11
C LEU A 147 -3.18 10.85 -7.01
N ILE A 148 -4.22 10.02 -7.04
CA ILE A 148 -4.06 8.56 -7.04
C ILE A 148 -4.84 7.93 -8.18
N GLY A 149 -4.14 7.29 -9.11
CA GLY A 149 -4.74 6.57 -10.22
C GLY A 149 -4.73 5.06 -10.05
N PRO A 150 -5.22 4.29 -11.03
CA PRO A 150 -5.18 2.82 -11.00
C PRO A 150 -3.79 2.25 -11.31
N TRP A 151 -2.76 3.08 -11.32
CA TRP A 151 -1.44 2.78 -11.85
C TRP A 151 -0.65 1.83 -10.95
N ASN A 152 0.29 1.11 -11.57
CA ASN A 152 1.40 0.43 -10.94
C ASN A 152 2.56 1.40 -10.67
N HIS A 153 3.73 0.89 -10.25
CA HIS A 153 4.91 1.66 -9.85
C HIS A 153 5.61 2.36 -11.04
N LYS A 154 4.90 3.24 -11.74
CA LYS A 154 5.33 3.98 -12.93
C LYS A 154 4.68 5.35 -13.00
N TYR A 155 5.24 6.24 -13.82
CA TYR A 155 4.67 7.56 -14.00
C TYR A 155 3.29 7.51 -14.69
N PRO A 156 2.31 8.32 -14.25
CA PRO A 156 0.91 8.21 -14.68
C PRO A 156 0.61 8.35 -16.18
N HIS A 157 1.53 8.91 -16.96
CA HIS A 157 1.38 9.11 -18.40
C HIS A 157 1.72 7.85 -19.23
N PHE A 158 2.40 6.87 -18.65
CA PHE A 158 2.69 5.58 -19.29
C PHE A 158 2.48 4.37 -18.38
N ALA A 159 2.05 4.57 -17.14
CA ALA A 159 1.74 3.49 -16.23
C ALA A 159 0.53 2.67 -16.68
N LYS A 160 0.48 1.44 -16.18
CA LYS A 160 -0.65 0.53 -16.36
C LYS A 160 -1.10 0.01 -14.99
N PRO A 161 -2.33 -0.49 -14.84
CA PRO A 161 -3.44 -0.29 -15.76
C PRO A 161 -3.80 1.19 -15.94
N GLY A 162 -4.43 1.51 -17.06
CA GLY A 162 -5.04 2.82 -17.27
C GLY A 162 -6.37 2.99 -16.53
N PRO A 163 -7.01 4.18 -16.68
CA PRO A 163 -6.66 5.23 -17.61
C PRO A 163 -5.35 5.96 -17.28
N ARG A 164 -4.55 6.20 -18.32
CA ARG A 164 -3.40 7.11 -18.27
C ARG A 164 -3.88 8.55 -18.40
N ILE A 165 -3.09 9.48 -17.89
CA ILE A 165 -3.43 10.91 -17.92
C ILE A 165 -2.28 11.75 -18.48
N GLY A 166 -2.61 12.98 -18.90
CA GLY A 166 -1.67 14.06 -19.18
C GLY A 166 -0.91 14.53 -17.94
N PHE A 167 -0.05 13.66 -17.41
CA PHE A 167 0.68 13.89 -16.18
C PHE A 167 1.71 15.02 -16.30
N LEU A 168 2.40 15.09 -17.43
CA LEU A 168 3.41 16.13 -17.65
C LEU A 168 2.75 17.51 -17.68
N GLN A 169 1.58 17.62 -18.30
CA GLN A 169 0.79 18.85 -18.33
C GLN A 169 0.33 19.25 -16.93
N GLU A 170 -0.14 18.29 -16.12
CA GLU A 170 -0.53 18.54 -14.72
C GLU A 170 0.66 19.01 -13.86
N VAL A 171 1.81 18.36 -14.00
CA VAL A 171 3.04 18.72 -13.27
C VAL A 171 3.61 20.06 -13.73
N LEU A 172 3.50 20.42 -15.02
CA LEU A 172 3.88 21.74 -15.52
C LEU A 172 3.07 22.85 -14.86
N ARG A 173 1.76 22.65 -14.67
CA ARG A 173 0.90 23.61 -13.94
C ARG A 173 1.36 23.80 -12.50
N TRP A 174 1.79 22.72 -11.84
CA TRP A 174 2.34 22.77 -10.49
C TRP A 174 3.65 23.56 -10.42
N TRP A 175 4.57 23.33 -11.36
CA TRP A 175 5.82 24.08 -11.42
C TRP A 175 5.61 25.55 -11.75
N ASP A 176 4.74 25.87 -12.70
CA ASP A 176 4.44 27.25 -13.07
C ASP A 176 3.83 28.01 -11.87
N GLN A 177 3.00 27.36 -11.05
CA GLN A 177 2.45 27.92 -9.83
C GLN A 177 3.54 28.30 -8.82
N TRP A 178 4.45 27.39 -8.48
CA TRP A 178 5.34 27.57 -7.34
C TRP A 178 6.72 28.11 -7.69
N LEU A 179 7.21 27.85 -8.90
CA LEU A 179 8.54 28.28 -9.36
C LEU A 179 8.46 29.57 -10.18
N LYS A 180 7.41 29.72 -11.02
CA LYS A 180 7.23 30.92 -11.86
C LYS A 180 6.20 31.92 -11.32
N LYS A 181 5.48 31.58 -10.24
CA LYS A 181 4.42 32.41 -9.63
C LYS A 181 3.30 32.77 -10.63
N LYS A 182 3.00 31.87 -11.57
CA LYS A 182 1.86 32.01 -12.49
C LYS A 182 0.64 31.35 -11.88
N ASP A 183 -0.50 32.04 -11.77
CA ASP A 183 -1.75 31.42 -11.28
C ASP A 183 -2.24 30.38 -12.30
N THR A 184 -2.12 29.09 -11.95
CA THR A 184 -2.60 27.98 -12.78
C THR A 184 -3.92 27.40 -12.26
N ASN A 185 -4.52 28.06 -11.27
CA ASN A 185 -5.69 27.62 -10.50
C ASN A 185 -5.52 26.28 -9.76
N ILE A 186 -4.33 25.65 -9.77
CA ILE A 186 -4.12 24.31 -9.19
C ILE A 186 -4.36 24.25 -7.68
N THR A 187 -4.22 25.39 -6.99
CA THR A 187 -4.47 25.54 -5.54
C THR A 187 -5.95 25.70 -5.19
N LYS A 188 -6.81 26.01 -6.16
CA LYS A 188 -8.27 26.14 -5.99
C LYS A 188 -9.01 24.84 -6.29
N GLU A 189 -8.30 23.85 -6.85
CA GLU A 189 -8.84 22.53 -7.11
C GLU A 189 -8.99 21.69 -5.83
N PRO A 190 -9.77 20.59 -5.88
CA PRO A 190 -9.84 19.63 -4.77
C PRO A 190 -8.46 19.16 -4.31
N LEU A 191 -8.34 19.01 -2.99
CA LEU A 191 -7.13 18.55 -2.29
C LEU A 191 -6.67 17.19 -2.81
N CYS A 192 -7.62 16.27 -3.00
CA CYS A 192 -7.36 14.89 -3.39
C CYS A 192 -8.21 14.52 -4.60
N THR A 193 -7.55 14.04 -5.66
CA THR A 193 -8.20 13.46 -6.85
C THR A 193 -7.84 11.99 -6.93
N VAL A 194 -8.82 11.10 -6.90
CA VAL A 194 -8.60 9.67 -6.73
C VAL A 194 -9.42 8.88 -7.74
N TYR A 195 -8.85 7.83 -8.32
CA TYR A 195 -9.57 6.94 -9.20
C TYR A 195 -10.30 5.87 -8.37
N LEU A 196 -11.63 5.94 -8.32
CA LEU A 196 -12.49 4.92 -7.73
C LEU A 196 -12.56 3.72 -8.68
N GLN A 197 -11.97 2.60 -8.28
CA GLN A 197 -11.93 1.39 -9.09
C GLN A 197 -13.25 0.61 -8.97
N GLU A 198 -13.65 -0.07 -10.04
CA GLU A 198 -14.75 -1.03 -10.03
C GLU A 198 -14.22 -2.46 -10.06
N TYR A 199 -15.11 -3.41 -9.74
CA TYR A 199 -14.80 -4.82 -9.82
C TYR A 199 -14.26 -5.23 -11.19
N GLN A 200 -13.19 -6.02 -11.16
CA GLN A 200 -12.75 -6.83 -12.28
C GLN A 200 -12.40 -8.22 -11.78
N ARG A 201 -12.52 -9.18 -12.70
CA ARG A 201 -12.04 -10.54 -12.48
C ARG A 201 -10.55 -10.53 -12.14
N PRO A 202 -10.10 -11.36 -11.20
CA PRO A 202 -8.71 -11.37 -10.75
C PRO A 202 -7.78 -11.88 -11.86
N GLN A 203 -6.79 -11.08 -12.23
CA GLN A 203 -5.83 -11.35 -13.30
C GLN A 203 -4.45 -10.82 -12.88
N GLY A 204 -3.38 -11.49 -13.31
CA GLY A 204 -2.02 -11.06 -13.00
C GLY A 204 -1.65 -9.73 -13.67
N TYR A 205 -2.34 -9.36 -14.75
CA TYR A 205 -2.10 -8.17 -15.53
C TYR A 205 -3.41 -7.49 -15.94
N TYR A 206 -3.40 -6.16 -15.96
CA TYR A 206 -4.52 -5.34 -16.43
C TYR A 206 -4.04 -4.26 -17.39
N GLU A 207 -4.66 -4.14 -18.55
CA GLU A 207 -4.41 -3.01 -19.44
C GLU A 207 -5.11 -1.74 -18.95
N ASN A 208 -6.38 -1.86 -18.53
CA ASN A 208 -7.19 -0.78 -17.98
C ASN A 208 -8.11 -1.32 -16.89
N ILE A 209 -8.39 -0.49 -15.88
CA ILE A 209 -9.38 -0.76 -14.84
C ILE A 209 -10.56 0.23 -14.99
N PRO A 210 -11.82 -0.24 -15.09
CA PRO A 210 -12.99 0.61 -15.10
C PRO A 210 -13.13 1.32 -13.76
N GLY A 211 -13.71 2.50 -13.81
CA GLY A 211 -13.76 3.38 -12.68
C GLY A 211 -13.98 4.80 -13.09
N GLU A 212 -13.85 5.67 -12.10
CA GLU A 212 -14.08 7.10 -12.27
C GLU A 212 -13.23 7.90 -11.32
N TRP A 213 -12.91 9.13 -11.72
CA TRP A 213 -12.25 10.07 -10.83
C TRP A 213 -13.26 10.64 -9.83
N ILE A 214 -12.94 10.52 -8.54
CA ILE A 214 -13.63 11.16 -7.42
C ILE A 214 -12.76 12.26 -6.82
N LEU A 215 -13.40 13.23 -6.19
CA LEU A 215 -12.77 14.46 -5.73
C LEU A 215 -13.10 14.69 -4.25
N GLU A 216 -12.08 14.97 -3.45
CA GLU A 216 -12.24 15.41 -2.05
C GLU A 216 -11.54 16.74 -1.82
N ASN A 217 -12.24 17.67 -1.17
CA ASN A 217 -11.70 18.98 -0.83
C ASN A 217 -10.85 18.97 0.45
N GLU A 218 -10.98 17.92 1.26
CA GLU A 218 -10.28 17.77 2.52
C GLU A 218 -9.95 16.30 2.80
N TRP A 219 -9.02 16.06 3.72
CA TRP A 219 -8.66 14.73 4.17
C TRP A 219 -8.35 14.72 5.68
N PRO A 220 -8.95 13.82 6.48
CA PRO A 220 -10.02 12.89 6.11
C PRO A 220 -11.29 13.58 5.59
N SER A 221 -11.99 12.97 4.65
CA SER A 221 -13.19 13.57 4.04
C SER A 221 -14.44 13.36 4.90
N GLN A 222 -15.26 14.41 5.05
CA GLN A 222 -16.60 14.33 5.64
C GLN A 222 -17.57 13.40 4.89
N ASN A 223 -17.26 13.03 3.64
CA ASN A 223 -18.09 12.12 2.84
C ASN A 223 -17.91 10.65 3.25
N ILE A 224 -16.99 10.37 4.18
CA ILE A 224 -16.59 9.02 4.60
C ILE A 224 -17.06 8.78 6.04
N TYR A 225 -17.78 7.68 6.26
CA TYR A 225 -18.21 7.22 7.58
C TYR A 225 -17.92 5.73 7.78
N GLN A 226 -17.88 5.27 9.02
CA GLN A 226 -17.54 3.89 9.33
C GLN A 226 -18.79 3.00 9.30
N LYS A 227 -18.85 2.06 8.36
CA LYS A 227 -19.79 0.93 8.39
C LYS A 227 -19.14 -0.21 9.18
N ILE A 228 -19.83 -0.68 10.20
CA ILE A 228 -19.35 -1.75 11.08
C ILE A 228 -19.96 -3.07 10.62
N TYR A 229 -19.11 -4.11 10.54
CA TYR A 229 -19.51 -5.50 10.38
C TYR A 229 -18.94 -6.34 11.54
N TYR A 230 -19.77 -7.21 12.08
CA TYR A 230 -19.43 -8.18 13.12
C TYR A 230 -19.21 -9.54 12.49
N LEU A 231 -18.27 -10.29 13.05
CA LEU A 231 -17.91 -11.64 12.61
C LEU A 231 -18.65 -12.65 13.49
N ASN A 232 -19.11 -13.79 12.94
CA ASN A 232 -19.80 -14.82 13.72
C ASN A 232 -19.31 -16.25 13.43
N ASN A 233 -19.63 -17.20 14.31
CA ASN A 233 -19.22 -18.60 14.20
C ASN A 233 -19.89 -19.38 13.07
N SER A 234 -20.87 -18.76 12.39
CA SER A 234 -21.45 -19.26 11.14
C SER A 234 -20.70 -18.74 9.90
N ASN A 235 -19.50 -18.18 10.09
CA ASN A 235 -18.63 -17.68 9.03
C ASN A 235 -19.27 -16.54 8.22
N LYS A 236 -20.02 -15.65 8.90
CA LYS A 236 -20.68 -14.49 8.27
C LYS A 236 -20.16 -13.15 8.78
N LEU A 237 -20.26 -12.14 7.91
CA LEU A 237 -20.20 -10.72 8.24
C LEU A 237 -21.62 -10.17 8.33
N GLN A 238 -22.00 -9.61 9.48
CA GLN A 238 -23.33 -9.07 9.72
C GLN A 238 -23.25 -7.66 10.30
N ASP A 239 -24.32 -6.88 10.19
CA ASP A 239 -24.40 -5.53 10.77
C ASP A 239 -25.02 -5.49 12.17
N GLN A 240 -25.16 -6.65 12.81
CA GLN A 240 -25.68 -6.80 14.16
C GLN A 240 -24.63 -7.42 15.09
N GLU A 241 -24.63 -6.96 16.33
CA GLU A 241 -23.79 -7.49 17.39
C GLU A 241 -24.14 -8.94 17.74
N LEU A 242 -23.13 -9.71 18.12
CA LEU A 242 -23.32 -11.05 18.64
C LEU A 242 -23.99 -11.02 20.01
N GLN A 243 -25.01 -11.88 20.19
CA GLN A 243 -25.76 -11.99 21.45
C GLN A 243 -25.16 -13.00 22.44
N SER A 244 -24.24 -13.85 21.98
CA SER A 244 -23.62 -14.91 22.78
C SER A 244 -22.13 -14.99 22.48
N GLU A 245 -21.33 -15.39 23.47
CA GLU A 245 -19.89 -15.56 23.29
C GLU A 245 -19.56 -16.64 22.24
N GLN A 246 -18.69 -16.31 21.29
CA GLN A 246 -18.31 -17.19 20.20
C GLN A 246 -16.81 -17.09 19.92
N PHE A 247 -16.19 -18.23 19.64
CA PHE A 247 -14.77 -18.31 19.34
C PHE A 247 -14.52 -19.05 18.03
N ILE A 248 -13.41 -18.71 17.38
CA ILE A 248 -12.87 -19.47 16.26
C ILE A 248 -11.37 -19.65 16.38
N GLN A 249 -10.87 -20.76 15.85
CA GLN A 249 -9.44 -21.02 15.78
C GLN A 249 -8.93 -20.82 14.36
N ILE A 250 -7.74 -20.24 14.24
CA ILE A 250 -7.03 -20.03 12.98
C ILE A 250 -5.69 -20.73 13.08
N ASN A 251 -5.44 -21.65 12.16
CA ASN A 251 -4.13 -22.24 11.92
C ASN A 251 -4.00 -22.51 10.43
N THR A 252 -3.07 -21.83 9.78
CA THR A 252 -2.99 -21.83 8.31
C THR A 252 -1.79 -22.64 7.82
N LEU A 253 -1.96 -23.34 6.69
CA LEU A 253 -0.87 -24.03 6.01
C LEU A 253 0.15 -23.03 5.45
N GLN A 254 1.45 -23.33 5.57
CA GLN A 254 2.54 -22.42 5.21
C GLN A 254 2.58 -21.98 3.74
N ASN A 255 1.89 -22.69 2.84
CA ASN A 255 1.76 -22.32 1.44
C ASN A 255 0.52 -21.44 1.13
N ASN A 256 -0.12 -20.85 2.14
CA ASN A 256 -1.10 -19.78 1.94
C ASN A 256 -0.38 -18.51 1.52
N GLY A 257 -0.86 -17.86 0.46
CA GLY A 257 -0.27 -16.66 -0.13
C GLY A 257 0.36 -16.89 -1.50
N LEU A 258 0.38 -18.11 -2.04
CA LEU A 258 0.94 -18.37 -3.38
C LEU A 258 0.25 -17.55 -4.50
N TYR A 259 -0.97 -17.06 -4.28
CA TYR A 259 -1.74 -16.26 -5.23
C TYR A 259 -1.81 -14.78 -4.83
N CYS A 260 -0.96 -14.34 -3.89
CA CYS A 260 -0.98 -12.99 -3.34
C CYS A 260 -0.45 -11.91 -4.29
N GLY A 261 0.18 -12.28 -5.40
CA GLY A 261 0.93 -11.33 -6.25
C GLY A 261 2.16 -10.77 -5.53
N GLU A 262 2.85 -9.83 -6.17
CA GLU A 262 4.01 -9.16 -5.57
C GLU A 262 3.60 -8.06 -4.59
N PHE A 263 4.49 -7.68 -3.67
CA PHE A 263 4.28 -6.51 -2.82
C PHE A 263 4.22 -5.24 -3.67
N CYS A 264 5.25 -5.03 -4.51
CA CYS A 264 5.32 -3.92 -5.45
C CYS A 264 5.28 -4.43 -6.90
N ALA A 265 4.23 -4.07 -7.66
CA ALA A 265 4.15 -4.42 -9.07
C ALA A 265 4.93 -3.39 -9.91
N TRP A 266 6.12 -3.76 -10.39
CA TRP A 266 7.02 -2.90 -11.19
C TRP A 266 6.53 -2.64 -12.63
N GLY A 267 5.40 -3.26 -13.02
CA GLY A 267 4.80 -3.08 -14.33
C GLY A 267 5.54 -3.79 -15.46
N ASP A 268 6.10 -4.96 -15.17
CA ASP A 268 6.89 -5.82 -16.04
C ASP A 268 6.24 -7.18 -16.35
N GLY A 269 4.93 -7.35 -16.09
CA GLY A 269 4.20 -8.57 -16.45
C GLY A 269 3.04 -8.87 -15.52
N GLU A 270 2.77 -10.17 -15.33
CA GLU A 270 1.70 -10.69 -14.48
C GLU A 270 2.11 -10.68 -12.99
N ARG A 271 2.03 -9.53 -12.34
CA ARG A 271 2.47 -9.34 -10.93
C ARG A 271 1.34 -9.13 -9.93
N HIS A 272 0.12 -8.88 -10.40
CA HIS A 272 -1.02 -8.59 -9.54
C HIS A 272 -1.61 -9.86 -8.89
N PRO A 273 -2.36 -9.72 -7.79
CA PRO A 273 -2.98 -10.86 -7.11
C PRO A 273 -3.91 -11.61 -8.06
N LEU A 274 -3.74 -12.93 -8.08
CA LEU A 274 -4.58 -13.84 -8.86
C LEU A 274 -5.87 -14.18 -8.08
N ASN A 275 -6.68 -15.08 -8.63
CA ASN A 275 -7.90 -15.54 -7.97
C ASN A 275 -7.56 -16.17 -6.61
N GLN A 276 -8.18 -15.65 -5.55
CA GLN A 276 -7.85 -15.97 -4.18
C GLN A 276 -8.46 -17.29 -3.68
N ILE A 277 -9.25 -18.01 -4.47
CA ILE A 277 -9.93 -19.26 -4.02
C ILE A 277 -8.98 -20.27 -3.38
N ILE A 278 -7.77 -20.44 -3.90
CA ILE A 278 -6.78 -21.39 -3.34
C ILE A 278 -6.26 -20.93 -1.97
N ASP A 279 -6.13 -19.62 -1.76
CA ASP A 279 -5.75 -19.08 -0.46
C ASP A 279 -6.96 -19.03 0.49
N ASP A 280 -8.16 -18.80 -0.03
CA ASP A 280 -9.42 -18.84 0.72
C ASP A 280 -9.67 -20.23 1.30
N SER A 281 -9.38 -21.31 0.57
CA SER A 281 -9.56 -22.68 1.04
C SER A 281 -8.66 -23.07 2.21
N LYS A 282 -7.68 -22.22 2.57
CA LYS A 282 -6.73 -22.41 3.68
C LYS A 282 -6.93 -21.38 4.80
N SER A 283 -7.92 -20.49 4.65
CA SER A 283 -8.18 -19.38 5.56
C SER A 283 -9.50 -19.60 6.29
N VAL A 284 -9.68 -18.92 7.42
CA VAL A 284 -11.01 -18.78 8.04
C VAL A 284 -11.73 -17.62 7.34
N LEU A 285 -12.93 -17.88 6.82
CA LEU A 285 -13.66 -16.95 5.97
C LEU A 285 -14.88 -16.39 6.69
N PHE A 286 -15.15 -15.10 6.50
CA PHE A 286 -16.38 -14.44 6.93
C PHE A 286 -16.99 -13.74 5.73
N ASP A 287 -18.16 -14.22 5.31
CA ASP A 287 -18.85 -13.74 4.12
C ASP A 287 -20.01 -12.83 4.50
N GLY A 288 -20.08 -11.65 3.88
CA GLY A 288 -21.26 -10.80 3.94
C GLY A 288 -22.39 -11.34 3.07
N ASP A 289 -23.54 -10.69 3.17
CA ASP A 289 -24.65 -10.93 2.26
C ASP A 289 -24.35 -10.42 0.85
N VAL A 290 -25.04 -11.01 -0.13
CA VAL A 290 -25.01 -10.53 -1.51
C VAL A 290 -25.51 -9.07 -1.54
N LEU A 291 -24.66 -8.20 -2.06
CA LEU A 291 -24.91 -6.78 -2.14
C LEU A 291 -26.12 -6.49 -3.04
N GLN A 292 -27.14 -5.86 -2.47
CA GLN A 292 -28.35 -5.46 -3.21
C GLN A 292 -28.15 -4.19 -4.06
N GLN A 293 -27.09 -3.44 -3.76
CA GLN A 293 -26.67 -2.22 -4.44
C GLN A 293 -25.14 -2.09 -4.35
N ASP A 294 -24.54 -1.26 -5.21
CA ASP A 294 -23.11 -0.97 -5.15
C ASP A 294 -22.73 -0.37 -3.78
N PHE A 295 -21.59 -0.79 -3.25
CA PHE A 295 -21.06 -0.35 -1.97
C PHE A 295 -19.67 0.27 -2.16
N VAL A 296 -19.54 1.56 -1.93
CA VAL A 296 -18.29 2.31 -2.14
C VAL A 296 -17.52 2.41 -0.84
N VAL A 297 -16.27 1.95 -0.87
CA VAL A 297 -15.32 2.11 0.24
C VAL A 297 -14.19 3.02 -0.21
N PHE A 298 -13.94 4.09 0.55
CA PHE A 298 -12.80 4.97 0.34
C PHE A 298 -12.10 5.29 1.66
N GLY A 299 -10.84 4.87 1.79
CA GLY A 299 -10.03 5.05 2.99
C GLY A 299 -9.45 3.73 3.48
N GLN A 300 -9.08 3.68 4.76
CA GLN A 300 -8.41 2.53 5.36
C GLN A 300 -9.38 1.60 6.12
N PRO A 301 -9.63 0.35 5.66
CA PRO A 301 -10.34 -0.65 6.45
C PRO A 301 -9.55 -1.04 7.69
N ILE A 302 -10.26 -1.37 8.76
CA ILE A 302 -9.68 -1.72 10.05
C ILE A 302 -10.38 -2.94 10.62
N LEU A 303 -9.64 -3.95 11.07
CA LEU A 303 -10.18 -5.04 11.87
C LEU A 303 -9.74 -4.85 13.32
N LYS A 304 -10.69 -4.79 14.25
CA LYS A 304 -10.42 -4.97 15.67
C LYS A 304 -10.68 -6.43 16.03
N VAL A 305 -9.78 -7.02 16.79
CA VAL A 305 -9.85 -8.41 17.22
C VAL A 305 -9.48 -8.55 18.68
N SER A 306 -10.15 -9.46 19.38
CA SER A 306 -9.72 -9.99 20.67
C SER A 306 -9.23 -11.41 20.44
N LEU A 307 -7.98 -11.70 20.77
CA LEU A 307 -7.36 -12.98 20.43
C LEU A 307 -6.40 -13.52 21.49
N LYS A 308 -6.13 -14.81 21.40
CA LYS A 308 -5.11 -15.55 22.15
C LYS A 308 -4.20 -16.29 21.18
N SER A 309 -2.96 -16.54 21.58
CA SER A 309 -2.00 -17.36 20.84
C SER A 309 -1.47 -18.48 21.73
N ASN A 310 -1.38 -19.69 21.19
CA ASN A 310 -0.74 -20.81 21.88
C ASN A 310 0.81 -20.77 21.82
N LYS A 311 1.37 -19.71 21.23
CA LYS A 311 2.82 -19.44 21.08
C LYS A 311 3.13 -17.98 21.39
N ASN A 312 4.37 -17.71 21.73
CA ASN A 312 4.82 -16.35 22.07
C ASN A 312 5.10 -15.44 20.86
N LYS A 313 5.08 -16.00 19.64
CA LYS A 313 5.17 -15.27 18.36
C LYS A 313 4.07 -15.75 17.45
N ALA A 314 3.37 -14.82 16.83
CA ALA A 314 2.35 -15.14 15.85
C ALA A 314 2.10 -13.99 14.88
N TYR A 315 1.63 -14.33 13.69
CA TYR A 315 1.15 -13.36 12.72
C TYR A 315 -0.37 -13.45 12.62
N LEU A 316 -1.02 -12.32 12.38
CA LEU A 316 -2.40 -12.28 11.92
C LEU A 316 -2.46 -11.54 10.57
N ILE A 317 -2.95 -12.25 9.57
CA ILE A 317 -3.09 -11.79 8.21
C ILE A 317 -4.56 -11.65 7.88
N ILE A 318 -4.93 -10.54 7.26
CA ILE A 318 -6.29 -10.23 6.88
C ILE A 318 -6.32 -9.93 5.38
N ARG A 319 -7.20 -10.61 4.65
CA ARG A 319 -7.52 -10.26 3.26
C ARG A 319 -8.96 -9.78 3.20
N LEU A 320 -9.18 -8.63 2.59
CA LEU A 320 -10.50 -8.13 2.22
C LEU A 320 -10.69 -8.40 0.74
N CYS A 321 -11.67 -9.24 0.42
CA CYS A 321 -11.96 -9.69 -0.94
C CYS A 321 -13.35 -9.26 -1.38
N GLU A 322 -13.50 -9.04 -2.68
CA GLU A 322 -14.79 -9.03 -3.35
C GLU A 322 -14.98 -10.36 -4.05
N VAL A 323 -16.11 -11.02 -3.77
CA VAL A 323 -16.41 -12.34 -4.30
C VAL A 323 -17.56 -12.24 -5.28
N SER A 324 -17.29 -12.57 -6.54
CA SER A 324 -18.27 -12.65 -7.61
C SER A 324 -18.83 -14.05 -7.72
N GLN A 325 -20.12 -14.14 -8.05
CA GLN A 325 -20.82 -15.39 -8.40
C GLN A 325 -21.27 -15.41 -9.87
N GLN A 326 -20.77 -14.49 -10.69
CA GLN A 326 -21.18 -14.36 -12.09
C GLN A 326 -20.77 -15.59 -12.92
N GLY A 327 -21.72 -16.12 -13.71
CA GLY A 327 -21.46 -17.24 -14.62
C GLY A 327 -21.29 -18.60 -13.94
N ASN A 328 -21.93 -18.80 -12.79
CA ASN A 328 -21.91 -20.04 -11.99
C ASN A 328 -20.50 -20.46 -11.52
N LYS A 329 -19.55 -19.52 -11.51
CA LYS A 329 -18.21 -19.71 -10.95
C LYS A 329 -17.95 -18.63 -9.92
N GLN A 330 -17.48 -19.05 -8.76
CA GLN A 330 -17.02 -18.12 -7.74
C GLN A 330 -15.64 -17.60 -8.15
N GLU A 331 -15.41 -16.30 -8.01
CA GLU A 331 -14.10 -15.67 -8.19
C GLU A 331 -13.86 -14.72 -7.02
N SER A 332 -12.71 -14.84 -6.35
CA SER A 332 -12.37 -14.05 -5.18
C SER A 332 -11.22 -13.09 -5.54
N THR A 333 -11.52 -11.80 -5.60
CA THR A 333 -10.55 -10.74 -5.93
C THR A 333 -10.08 -10.06 -4.65
N ARG A 334 -8.77 -10.06 -4.38
CA ARG A 334 -8.18 -9.34 -3.24
C ARG A 334 -8.24 -7.84 -3.49
N ILE A 335 -9.00 -7.13 -2.66
CA ILE A 335 -9.17 -5.67 -2.73
C ILE A 335 -8.19 -4.96 -1.79
N SER A 336 -8.03 -5.49 -0.57
CA SER A 336 -7.08 -4.98 0.40
C SER A 336 -6.53 -6.12 1.27
N TYR A 337 -5.44 -5.85 1.98
CA TYR A 337 -4.90 -6.77 2.97
C TYR A 337 -4.22 -6.01 4.11
N GLY A 338 -4.06 -6.69 5.24
CA GLY A 338 -3.37 -6.20 6.43
C GLY A 338 -2.49 -7.33 6.98
N LEU A 339 -1.33 -6.95 7.50
CA LEU A 339 -0.35 -7.85 8.10
C LEU A 339 -0.04 -7.30 9.49
N LEU A 340 0.05 -8.18 10.48
CA LEU A 340 0.61 -7.81 11.77
C LEU A 340 1.41 -8.98 12.35
N ASN A 341 2.68 -8.72 12.65
CA ASN A 341 3.44 -9.48 13.60
C ASN A 341 2.94 -9.11 15.00
N LEU A 342 2.32 -10.05 15.69
CA LEU A 342 1.64 -9.79 16.95
C LEU A 342 2.61 -9.40 18.07
N THR A 343 3.93 -9.62 17.94
CA THR A 343 4.90 -9.07 18.90
C THR A 343 5.06 -7.54 18.76
N HIS A 344 4.60 -6.96 17.64
CA HIS A 344 4.66 -5.53 17.34
C HIS A 344 3.34 -4.80 17.61
N TYR A 345 2.33 -5.47 18.19
CA TYR A 345 0.99 -4.91 18.34
C TYR A 345 0.92 -3.57 19.11
N LYS A 346 1.86 -3.33 20.02
CA LYS A 346 2.04 -2.04 20.73
C LYS A 346 3.05 -1.13 20.06
N SER A 347 4.18 -1.67 19.58
CA SER A 347 5.32 -0.87 19.12
C SER A 347 6.20 -1.63 18.14
N ASN A 348 6.56 -0.97 17.04
CA ASN A 348 7.61 -1.43 16.12
C ASN A 348 9.03 -1.17 16.65
N GLN A 349 9.20 -0.28 17.64
CA GLN A 349 10.52 0.04 18.21
C GLN A 349 10.90 -0.90 19.35
N GLN A 350 9.90 -1.35 20.11
CA GLN A 350 10.05 -2.19 21.29
C GLN A 350 9.02 -3.32 21.23
N PRO A 351 9.19 -4.29 20.32
CA PRO A 351 8.31 -5.44 20.27
C PRO A 351 8.46 -6.29 21.54
N GLU A 352 7.37 -6.91 21.96
CA GLU A 352 7.32 -7.79 23.13
C GLU A 352 6.75 -9.15 22.74
N TYR A 353 7.24 -10.21 23.37
CA TYR A 353 6.67 -11.53 23.16
C TYR A 353 5.27 -11.62 23.76
N LEU A 354 4.40 -12.42 23.12
CA LEU A 354 3.10 -12.75 23.69
C LEU A 354 3.27 -13.71 24.87
N GLU A 355 2.51 -13.49 25.93
CA GLU A 355 2.21 -14.52 26.91
C GLU A 355 1.23 -15.51 26.30
N ILE A 356 1.52 -16.80 26.47
CA ILE A 356 0.72 -17.89 25.90
C ILE A 356 -0.68 -17.86 26.53
N ASP A 357 -1.71 -17.94 25.68
CA ASP A 357 -3.13 -17.97 26.04
C ASP A 357 -3.66 -16.71 26.77
N GLN A 358 -2.87 -15.64 26.86
CA GLN A 358 -3.33 -14.32 27.28
C GLN A 358 -4.20 -13.69 26.18
N THR A 359 -5.29 -13.03 26.59
CA THR A 359 -6.16 -12.27 25.68
C THR A 359 -5.53 -10.92 25.35
N TYR A 360 -5.46 -10.60 24.06
CA TYR A 360 -5.02 -9.32 23.54
C TYR A 360 -6.12 -8.68 22.69
N GLU A 361 -6.37 -7.39 22.92
CA GLU A 361 -7.19 -6.56 22.04
C GLU A 361 -6.29 -5.79 21.07
N ILE A 362 -6.49 -6.03 19.78
CA ILE A 362 -5.57 -5.56 18.74
C ILE A 362 -6.36 -4.93 17.60
N GLN A 363 -5.83 -3.85 17.06
CA GLN A 363 -6.35 -3.19 15.87
C GLN A 363 -5.37 -3.35 14.71
N ILE A 364 -5.81 -3.98 13.64
CA ILE A 364 -5.01 -4.16 12.42
C ILE A 364 -5.61 -3.29 11.33
N LYS A 365 -4.76 -2.43 10.77
CA LYS A 365 -5.09 -1.60 9.62
C LYS A 365 -4.79 -2.37 8.34
N LEU A 366 -5.74 -2.40 7.43
CA LEU A 366 -5.50 -2.87 6.07
C LEU A 366 -4.95 -1.71 5.23
N ASN A 367 -4.59 -1.99 3.99
CA ASN A 367 -4.23 -0.97 3.01
C ASN A 367 -5.44 -0.09 2.64
N ASN A 368 -5.19 1.20 2.39
CA ASN A 368 -6.19 2.13 1.86
C ASN A 368 -6.73 1.64 0.52
N ILE A 369 -8.02 1.87 0.28
CA ILE A 369 -8.66 1.56 -1.00
C ILE A 369 -9.58 2.71 -1.42
N ALA A 370 -9.77 2.87 -2.73
CA ALA A 370 -10.97 3.47 -3.32
C ALA A 370 -11.57 2.43 -4.26
N HIS A 371 -12.59 1.72 -3.77
CA HIS A 371 -13.17 0.58 -4.47
C HIS A 371 -14.69 0.60 -4.38
N LYS A 372 -15.35 0.35 -5.51
CA LYS A 372 -16.79 0.13 -5.62
C LYS A 372 -17.07 -1.36 -5.71
N PHE A 373 -17.47 -1.95 -4.58
CA PHE A 373 -17.99 -3.32 -4.55
C PHE A 373 -19.31 -3.37 -5.32
N GLN A 374 -19.41 -4.30 -6.24
CA GLN A 374 -20.49 -4.37 -7.22
C GLN A 374 -21.73 -5.08 -6.65
N LYS A 375 -22.92 -4.57 -6.98
CA LYS A 375 -24.18 -5.29 -6.76
C LYS A 375 -24.11 -6.72 -7.28
N GLY A 376 -24.61 -7.68 -6.51
CA GLY A 376 -24.61 -9.10 -6.83
C GLY A 376 -23.33 -9.84 -6.40
N ASN A 377 -22.28 -9.12 -6.02
CA ASN A 377 -21.11 -9.69 -5.34
C ASN A 377 -21.30 -9.60 -3.81
N PHE A 378 -20.38 -10.17 -3.05
CA PHE A 378 -20.34 -10.00 -1.61
C PHE A 378 -18.92 -9.72 -1.10
N ILE A 379 -18.83 -9.12 0.08
CA ILE A 379 -17.58 -8.81 0.76
C ILE A 379 -17.16 -10.02 1.59
N ARG A 380 -15.89 -10.41 1.48
CA ARG A 380 -15.29 -11.48 2.28
C ARG A 380 -14.11 -10.95 3.08
N VAL A 381 -14.04 -11.34 4.35
CA VAL A 381 -12.82 -11.25 5.16
C VAL A 381 -12.25 -12.65 5.30
N ALA A 382 -10.99 -12.82 4.92
CA ALA A 382 -10.25 -14.06 5.13
C ALA A 382 -9.12 -13.83 6.13
N LEU A 383 -9.08 -14.65 7.19
CA LEU A 383 -8.08 -14.60 8.24
C LEU A 383 -7.12 -15.79 8.12
N SER A 384 -5.82 -15.52 8.23
CA SER A 384 -4.77 -16.54 8.23
C SER A 384 -3.61 -16.19 9.17
N THR A 385 -2.76 -17.17 9.48
CA THR A 385 -1.55 -17.02 10.32
C THR A 385 -0.24 -17.02 9.52
N THR A 386 -0.31 -17.12 8.20
CA THR A 386 0.85 -17.11 7.28
C THR A 386 0.43 -16.55 5.93
N TYR A 387 1.38 -15.98 5.19
CA TYR A 387 1.14 -15.40 3.87
C TYR A 387 2.40 -15.39 3.00
N TRP A 388 2.92 -16.58 2.74
CA TRP A 388 4.11 -16.80 1.93
C TRP A 388 3.75 -16.93 0.43
N PRO A 389 4.50 -16.30 -0.49
CA PRO A 389 5.80 -15.69 -0.31
C PRO A 389 5.81 -14.18 -0.05
N LEU A 390 4.69 -13.53 0.30
CA LEU A 390 4.72 -12.09 0.57
C LEU A 390 5.59 -11.77 1.80
N VAL A 391 5.35 -12.50 2.90
CA VAL A 391 6.11 -12.35 4.14
C VAL A 391 6.94 -13.59 4.44
N TRP A 392 8.06 -13.39 5.12
CA TRP A 392 8.90 -14.49 5.58
C TRP A 392 8.20 -15.27 6.70
N PRO A 393 8.20 -16.61 6.67
CA PRO A 393 7.44 -17.42 7.61
C PRO A 393 8.06 -17.38 9.01
N LEU A 394 7.22 -17.56 10.03
CA LEU A 394 7.70 -17.87 11.38
C LEU A 394 8.31 -19.27 11.41
N ALA A 395 9.23 -19.49 12.35
CA ALA A 395 9.83 -20.81 12.60
C ALA A 395 8.81 -21.83 13.13
N GLU A 396 7.75 -21.36 13.80
CA GLU A 396 6.66 -22.18 14.32
C GLU A 396 5.32 -21.81 13.67
N ASN A 397 4.35 -22.73 13.70
CA ASN A 397 2.99 -22.47 13.21
C ASN A 397 2.01 -22.29 14.39
N PRO A 398 1.73 -21.04 14.83
CA PRO A 398 0.83 -20.78 15.94
C PRO A 398 -0.64 -21.06 15.60
N ILE A 399 -1.42 -21.37 16.63
CA ILE A 399 -2.88 -21.39 16.59
C ILE A 399 -3.36 -20.12 17.28
N LEU A 400 -4.14 -19.31 16.58
CA LEU A 400 -4.83 -18.16 17.16
C LEU A 400 -6.26 -18.53 17.52
N THR A 401 -6.70 -18.21 18.72
CA THR A 401 -8.13 -18.28 19.10
C THR A 401 -8.68 -16.87 19.17
N ILE A 402 -9.66 -16.54 18.31
CA ILE A 402 -10.29 -15.21 18.25
C ILE A 402 -11.63 -15.26 18.96
N ASN A 403 -11.85 -14.31 19.88
CA ASN A 403 -13.18 -14.01 20.43
C ASN A 403 -13.94 -13.13 19.43
N LEU A 404 -15.02 -13.66 18.87
CA LEU A 404 -15.79 -13.00 17.83
C LEU A 404 -16.67 -11.86 18.36
N ASN A 405 -17.05 -11.88 19.64
CA ASN A 405 -17.91 -10.86 20.25
C ASN A 405 -17.24 -9.49 20.31
N ASP A 406 -15.95 -9.50 20.60
CA ASP A 406 -15.12 -8.29 20.69
C ASP A 406 -14.42 -7.97 19.37
N SER A 407 -14.72 -8.72 18.31
CA SER A 407 -14.10 -8.58 16.99
C SER A 407 -15.05 -7.95 15.98
N LYS A 408 -14.58 -6.92 15.27
CA LYS A 408 -15.39 -6.20 14.27
C LYS A 408 -14.53 -5.54 13.20
N LEU A 409 -15.06 -5.55 11.99
CA LEU A 409 -14.53 -4.89 10.82
C LEU A 409 -15.16 -3.50 10.68
N PHE A 410 -14.32 -2.49 10.47
CA PHE A 410 -14.71 -1.15 10.12
C PHE A 410 -14.35 -0.90 8.65
N LEU A 411 -15.37 -0.65 7.83
CA LEU A 411 -15.21 -0.25 6.44
C LEU A 411 -15.51 1.25 6.30
N PRO A 412 -14.58 2.05 5.74
CA PRO A 412 -14.80 3.47 5.50
C PRO A 412 -15.69 3.65 4.27
N GLN A 413 -17.00 3.60 4.50
CA GLN A 413 -18.02 3.76 3.48
C GLN A 413 -18.05 5.23 3.03
N ARG A 414 -18.00 5.44 1.71
CA ARG A 414 -18.13 6.77 1.13
C ARG A 414 -19.54 6.97 0.59
N THR A 415 -20.12 8.14 0.85
CA THR A 415 -21.38 8.55 0.23
C THR A 415 -21.21 8.68 -1.29
N ILE A 416 -22.16 8.16 -2.06
CA ILE A 416 -22.18 8.31 -3.52
C ILE A 416 -22.73 9.70 -3.83
N LEU A 417 -21.86 10.60 -4.30
CA LEU A 417 -22.23 11.97 -4.66
C LEU A 417 -22.55 12.05 -6.16
N GLN A 418 -23.76 12.49 -6.50
CA GLN A 418 -24.16 12.72 -7.89
C GLN A 418 -23.35 13.89 -8.48
N GLY A 419 -22.91 13.77 -9.74
CA GLY A 419 -22.27 14.87 -10.48
C GLY A 419 -20.76 15.07 -10.24
N GLN A 420 -20.10 14.28 -9.40
CA GLN A 420 -18.64 14.36 -9.21
C GLN A 420 -17.80 13.61 -10.26
N LYS A 421 -18.45 12.93 -11.22
CA LYS A 421 -17.77 12.25 -12.31
C LYS A 421 -17.14 13.27 -13.25
N GLN A 422 -15.85 13.53 -13.08
CA GLN A 422 -15.11 14.42 -13.97
C GLN A 422 -13.78 13.79 -14.36
N ASN A 423 -13.65 13.34 -15.60
CA ASN A 423 -12.31 13.19 -16.18
C ASN A 423 -11.82 14.58 -16.59
N LYS A 424 -11.13 15.25 -15.67
CA LYS A 424 -10.54 16.57 -15.91
C LYS A 424 -9.20 16.51 -16.66
N PHE A 425 -8.64 15.31 -16.84
CA PHE A 425 -7.28 15.17 -17.35
C PHE A 425 -7.25 15.07 -18.87
N GLN A 426 -6.26 15.74 -19.46
CA GLN A 426 -5.94 15.58 -20.88
C GLN A 426 -5.34 14.20 -21.15
N GLN A 427 -5.21 13.84 -22.42
CA GLN A 427 -4.46 12.64 -22.81
C GLN A 427 -2.96 12.79 -22.53
N PRO A 428 -2.25 11.68 -22.27
CA PRO A 428 -0.79 11.69 -22.14
C PRO A 428 -0.10 12.29 -23.37
N GLU A 429 0.80 13.24 -23.15
CA GLU A 429 1.80 13.64 -24.14
C GLU A 429 3.10 12.88 -23.88
N ILE A 430 3.63 12.20 -24.90
CA ILE A 430 4.93 11.53 -24.88
C ILE A 430 5.69 11.87 -26.16
N SER A 431 7.01 12.01 -26.05
CA SER A 431 7.85 12.06 -27.24
C SER A 431 7.75 10.75 -28.01
N LYS A 432 7.97 10.78 -29.33
CA LYS A 432 8.16 9.54 -30.09
C LYS A 432 9.32 8.75 -29.47
N PRO A 433 9.18 7.42 -29.28
CA PRO A 433 10.30 6.59 -28.84
C PRO A 433 11.50 6.81 -29.77
N LEU A 434 12.71 6.80 -29.19
CA LEU A 434 13.93 6.77 -30.00
C LEU A 434 13.91 5.50 -30.85
N GLU A 435 14.27 5.62 -32.12
CA GLU A 435 14.51 4.45 -32.96
C GLU A 435 15.63 3.64 -32.33
N ILE A 436 15.38 2.34 -32.10
CA ILE A 436 16.41 1.43 -31.63
C ILE A 436 17.33 1.21 -32.83
N ILE A 437 18.51 1.84 -32.79
CA ILE A 437 19.58 1.67 -33.79
C ILE A 437 20.31 0.35 -33.55
#